data_AF-A0A811UK31-F1
#
_entry.id   AF-A0A811UK31-F1
#
_cell.length_a   1.000
_cell.length_b   1.000
_cell.length_c   1.000
_cell.angle_alpha   90.00
_cell.angle_beta   90.00
_cell.angle_gamma   90.00
#
_symmetry.space_group_name_H-M   'P 1'
#
loop_
_entity.id
_entity.type
_entity.pdbx_description
1 polymer ?
#
loop_
_entity_poly.entity_id
_entity_poly.type
_entity_poly.pdbx_seq_one_letter_code
_entity_poly.pdbx_strand_id
1 'polypeptide(L)'
;MPSTTLGNNDDLALVIDEELALQLTESQAEKGEDVLANRLEDISEHLKQINQLNQFMQLTEELNEHKKNEAGPSTSRGCPITHMQRPIRLKNIEGKPEVYDKLHLKAQENLSCNNSKCMSSVMGFYTASLEPRPQQDVLDQAKDFLEQYFTSMKKASSPRHEARWNEVQRSIEATGEYQLTEAELTFGAKAAWRNASRCIGRIQWSKLKVFDCRHVTTTRGMFEVLCNHIKYGTNKGNIRSAITIFPQRTDGLHDYRIWNSQLISYAGYRQSDGTIVGDPINVEFTDVCLKMGWKSKGTEWDILPLIVSANGQDPELFEYPSDLILEVPFSHPKYEWFAELGLRWYALPAVSSMMFDVGGIQFTATAFSGWYMSTEIGCRNLCDTNRRNILETVANKMELDTRTTSSLWKDKALVEVNLAVLHSFQTRNITILDHHTASENFMKHFENESKIRNGCPADWIWIVPPLSGSVTPVYHQEFSLYYLRPSFDYQHPAWKVHVWEKERGEIKPRRKFNFKQIARAVIFTSILYTRALSKRIKATILYATETGKSEIYAKQLTELMGHAFHTQTYCMADYDISKIEHESLLLVVASTFGNGDPPENGESRALSRYRKTHTTGVRCILCLFNANYK
;
A
#
# COMPACT_ATOMS: atom_id res chain seq x y z
N MET A 1 -53.15 51.08 -1.99
CA MET A 1 -51.82 51.62 -2.34
C MET A 1 -51.08 51.93 -1.05
N PRO A 2 -49.74 51.83 -1.02
CA PRO A 2 -48.81 51.16 -1.95
C PRO A 2 -48.01 50.05 -1.21
N SER A 3 -47.09 49.24 -1.74
CA SER A 3 -46.79 48.61 -3.04
C SER A 3 -45.35 48.04 -2.95
N THR A 4 -45.16 46.75 -3.26
CA THR A 4 -43.93 46.05 -3.78
C THR A 4 -42.67 45.95 -2.89
N THR A 5 -42.01 44.79 -2.72
CA THR A 5 -41.43 43.88 -3.76
C THR A 5 -41.34 42.37 -3.37
N LEU A 6 -41.34 41.48 -4.39
CA LEU A 6 -41.16 40.00 -4.41
C LEU A 6 -39.72 39.53 -4.08
N GLY A 7 -39.50 38.40 -3.38
CA GLY A 7 -39.28 36.99 -3.85
C GLY A 7 -38.02 36.43 -3.13
N ASN A 8 -37.77 35.16 -2.81
CA ASN A 8 -38.23 33.82 -3.21
C ASN A 8 -37.86 32.76 -2.12
N ASN A 9 -38.67 31.69 -2.06
CA ASN A 9 -38.43 30.27 -1.70
C ASN A 9 -37.69 29.93 -0.38
N ASP A 10 -38.36 29.41 0.66
CA ASP A 10 -38.92 28.04 0.87
C ASP A 10 -37.86 26.94 0.97
N ASP A 11 -37.45 26.64 2.21
CA ASP A 11 -37.05 25.29 2.62
C ASP A 11 -38.21 24.68 3.44
N LEU A 12 -38.86 23.69 2.84
CA LEU A 12 -39.90 22.86 3.46
C LEU A 12 -39.28 22.05 4.61
N ALA A 13 -39.61 22.41 5.85
CA ALA A 13 -39.55 21.46 6.95
C ALA A 13 -40.66 20.41 6.75
N LEU A 14 -40.27 19.19 6.37
CA LEU A 14 -41.13 18.01 6.40
C LEU A 14 -41.43 17.65 7.86
N VAL A 15 -42.46 18.27 8.43
CA VAL A 15 -43.09 17.78 9.66
C VAL A 15 -43.93 16.58 9.25
N ILE A 16 -43.39 15.38 9.46
CA ILE A 16 -44.08 14.12 9.20
C ILE A 16 -45.01 13.87 10.39
N ASP A 17 -46.31 13.99 10.15
CA ASP A 17 -47.36 13.81 11.14
C ASP A 17 -47.53 12.32 11.47
N GLU A 18 -47.04 11.92 12.65
CA GLU A 18 -47.06 10.55 13.17
C GLU A 18 -48.51 10.03 13.33
N GLU A 19 -49.47 10.95 13.49
CA GLU A 19 -50.89 10.65 13.68
C GLU A 19 -51.57 10.19 12.38
N LEU A 20 -51.13 10.72 11.23
CA LEU A 20 -51.65 10.34 9.91
C LEU A 20 -51.18 8.93 9.50
N ALA A 21 -49.95 8.55 9.86
CA ALA A 21 -49.39 7.23 9.58
C ALA A 21 -50.07 6.11 10.39
N LEU A 22 -50.44 6.39 11.63
CA LEU A 22 -51.19 5.49 12.52
C LEU A 22 -52.65 5.30 12.04
N GLN A 23 -53.31 6.37 11.59
CA GLN A 23 -54.67 6.28 11.06
C GLN A 23 -54.75 5.46 9.75
N LEU A 24 -53.71 5.50 8.92
CA LEU A 24 -53.64 4.73 7.68
C LEU A 24 -53.37 3.23 7.92
N THR A 25 -52.67 2.88 9.01
CA THR A 25 -52.41 1.48 9.38
C THR A 25 -53.65 0.80 9.95
N GLU A 26 -54.42 1.49 10.81
CA GLU A 26 -55.68 0.96 11.35
C GLU A 26 -56.76 0.78 10.28
N SER A 27 -56.86 1.71 9.31
CA SER A 27 -57.83 1.62 8.20
C SER A 27 -57.57 0.47 7.22
N GLN A 28 -56.33 -0.04 7.14
CA GLN A 28 -55.93 -1.09 6.18
C GLN A 28 -55.98 -2.49 6.81
N ALA A 29 -55.82 -2.59 8.13
CA ALA A 29 -55.98 -3.85 8.88
C ALA A 29 -57.40 -4.44 8.76
N GLU A 30 -58.43 -3.60 8.58
CA GLU A 30 -59.81 -4.05 8.34
C GLU A 30 -60.04 -4.66 6.93
N LYS A 31 -59.10 -4.51 5.98
CA LYS A 31 -59.26 -4.98 4.59
C LYS A 31 -58.46 -6.23 4.20
N GLY A 32 -57.74 -6.86 5.14
CA GLY A 32 -57.18 -8.20 4.95
C GLY A 32 -56.03 -8.31 3.92
N GLU A 33 -55.27 -7.24 3.67
CA GLU A 33 -54.05 -7.29 2.85
C GLU A 33 -52.78 -7.24 3.73
N ASP A 34 -52.30 -8.41 4.15
CA ASP A 34 -51.24 -8.61 5.15
C ASP A 34 -49.84 -8.10 4.73
N VAL A 35 -49.60 -7.84 3.44
CA VAL A 35 -48.26 -7.48 2.93
C VAL A 35 -47.98 -5.97 3.00
N LEU A 36 -49.02 -5.13 2.92
CA LEU A 36 -48.87 -3.67 2.95
C LEU A 36 -48.81 -3.14 4.39
N ALA A 37 -49.54 -3.77 5.32
CA ALA A 37 -49.54 -3.43 6.74
C ALA A 37 -48.14 -3.63 7.37
N ASN A 38 -47.50 -4.78 7.13
CA ASN A 38 -46.14 -5.05 7.61
C ASN A 38 -45.10 -4.03 7.07
N ARG A 39 -45.27 -3.55 5.83
CA ARG A 39 -44.39 -2.53 5.24
C ARG A 39 -44.62 -1.14 5.84
N LEU A 40 -45.84 -0.81 6.24
CA LEU A 40 -46.16 0.47 6.89
C LEU A 40 -45.70 0.49 8.35
N GLU A 41 -45.73 -0.66 9.03
CA GLU A 41 -45.19 -0.83 10.38
C GLU A 41 -43.67 -0.67 10.40
N ASP A 42 -42.96 -1.28 9.44
CA ASP A 42 -41.51 -1.07 9.21
C ASP A 42 -41.16 0.40 8.93
N ILE A 43 -42.00 1.12 8.19
CA ILE A 43 -41.81 2.54 7.89
C ILE A 43 -42.05 3.39 9.15
N SER A 44 -43.07 3.08 9.95
CA SER A 44 -43.33 3.75 11.24
C SER A 44 -42.15 3.58 12.21
N GLU A 45 -41.58 2.38 12.27
CA GLU A 45 -40.45 2.09 13.15
C GLU A 45 -39.16 2.79 12.71
N HIS A 46 -38.92 2.87 11.39
CA HIS A 46 -37.81 3.68 10.84
C HIS A 46 -38.01 5.18 11.08
N LEU A 47 -39.23 5.69 11.00
CA LEU A 47 -39.52 7.10 11.29
C LEU A 47 -39.31 7.44 12.77
N LYS A 48 -39.64 6.53 13.69
CA LYS A 48 -39.33 6.67 15.12
C LYS A 48 -37.83 6.72 15.39
N GLN A 49 -37.04 5.89 14.70
CA GLN A 49 -35.57 5.92 14.81
C GLN A 49 -34.98 7.23 14.28
N ILE A 50 -35.53 7.78 13.18
CA ILE A 50 -35.09 9.06 12.62
C ILE A 50 -35.42 10.22 13.57
N ASN A 51 -36.60 10.23 14.19
CA ASN A 51 -36.96 11.25 15.18
C ASN A 51 -36.12 11.17 16.46
N GLN A 52 -35.75 9.96 16.91
CA GLN A 52 -34.81 9.79 18.02
C GLN A 52 -33.41 10.30 17.67
N LEU A 53 -32.96 10.10 16.42
CA LEU A 53 -31.67 10.64 15.95
C LEU A 53 -31.68 12.17 15.92
N ASN A 54 -32.78 12.78 15.47
CA ASN A 54 -32.92 14.24 15.42
C ASN A 54 -32.96 14.87 16.81
N GLN A 55 -33.65 14.24 17.78
CA GLN A 55 -33.61 14.67 19.18
C GLN A 55 -32.20 14.55 19.78
N PHE A 56 -31.46 13.49 19.44
CA PHE A 56 -30.08 13.33 19.87
C PHE A 56 -29.16 14.40 19.28
N MET A 57 -29.35 14.79 18.02
CA MET A 57 -28.59 15.88 17.40
C MET A 57 -28.90 17.24 18.04
N GLN A 58 -30.16 17.56 18.32
CA GLN A 58 -30.54 18.79 19.03
C GLN A 58 -29.95 18.86 20.44
N LEU A 59 -29.99 17.76 21.21
CA LEU A 59 -29.35 17.69 22.53
C LEU A 59 -27.83 17.88 22.46
N THR A 60 -27.20 17.45 21.36
CA THR A 60 -25.75 17.61 21.14
C THR A 60 -25.39 19.05 20.76
N GLU A 61 -26.24 19.73 20.00
CA GLU A 61 -26.10 21.17 19.69
C GLU A 61 -26.31 22.04 20.94
N GLU A 62 -27.34 21.75 21.75
CA GLU A 62 -27.58 22.44 23.03
C GLU A 62 -26.41 22.25 24.01
N LEU A 63 -25.82 21.05 24.09
CA LEU A 63 -24.62 20.81 24.91
C LEU A 63 -23.39 21.60 24.43
N ASN A 64 -23.28 21.80 23.11
CA ASN A 64 -22.16 22.54 22.51
C ASN A 64 -22.33 24.06 22.65
N GLU A 65 -23.56 24.58 22.65
CA GLU A 65 -23.84 25.97 23.00
C GLU A 65 -23.62 26.26 24.49
N HIS A 66 -23.99 25.32 25.38
CA HIS A 66 -23.75 25.47 26.82
C HIS A 66 -22.25 25.55 27.15
N LYS A 67 -21.40 24.79 26.43
CA LYS A 67 -19.93 24.86 26.56
C LYS A 67 -19.32 26.17 26.04
N LYS A 68 -19.96 26.85 25.08
CA LYS A 68 -19.52 28.17 24.60
C LYS A 68 -19.86 29.29 25.59
N ASN A 69 -20.93 29.16 26.36
CA ASN A 69 -21.41 30.20 27.28
C ASN A 69 -20.75 30.17 28.68
N GLU A 70 -20.02 29.09 29.05
CA GLU A 70 -19.26 29.03 30.31
C GLU A 70 -17.85 29.66 30.24
N ALA A 71 -17.40 30.12 29.07
CA ALA A 71 -16.11 30.77 28.90
C ALA A 71 -16.20 32.30 29.09
N GLY A 72 -16.27 32.76 30.33
CA GLY A 72 -16.09 34.17 30.69
C GLY A 72 -14.62 34.63 30.62
N PRO A 73 -14.33 35.95 30.48
CA PRO A 73 -12.97 36.44 30.23
C PRO A 73 -12.12 36.46 31.51
N SER A 74 -11.12 35.59 31.61
CA SER A 74 -10.18 35.57 32.74
C SER A 74 -9.07 36.61 32.56
N THR A 75 -9.16 37.71 33.29
CA THR A 75 -8.03 38.61 33.54
C THR A 75 -7.22 38.13 34.75
N SER A 76 -6.09 37.48 34.53
CA SER A 76 -5.01 37.43 35.52
C SER A 76 -3.65 37.29 34.82
N ARG A 77 -2.84 38.34 34.91
CA ARG A 77 -1.41 38.29 34.56
C ARG A 77 -0.72 37.40 35.60
N GLY A 78 -0.53 36.13 35.26
CA GLY A 78 0.28 35.16 35.99
C GLY A 78 1.28 34.53 35.04
N CYS A 79 2.52 34.36 35.51
CA CYS A 79 3.63 33.74 34.79
C CYS A 79 3.20 32.40 34.12
N PRO A 80 3.61 32.10 32.87
CA PRO A 80 3.17 30.89 32.20
C PRO A 80 3.78 29.66 32.87
N ILE A 81 2.99 28.99 33.70
CA ILE A 81 3.28 27.61 34.11
C ILE A 81 3.07 26.76 32.86
N THR A 82 4.17 26.47 32.18
CA THR A 82 4.23 25.36 31.23
C THR A 82 3.85 24.11 32.03
N HIS A 83 2.70 23.49 31.75
CA HIS A 83 2.43 22.14 32.20
C HIS A 83 3.56 21.27 31.63
N MET A 84 4.60 20.99 32.44
CA MET A 84 5.66 20.07 32.06
C MET A 84 5.02 18.70 31.82
N GLN A 85 4.73 18.38 30.56
CA GLN A 85 4.21 17.07 30.19
C GLN A 85 5.28 16.03 30.55
N ARG A 86 4.97 15.19 31.53
CA ARG A 86 5.93 14.26 32.14
C ARG A 86 6.15 13.05 31.23
N PRO A 87 7.37 12.49 31.17
CA PRO A 87 7.60 11.22 30.48
C PRO A 87 6.72 10.11 31.05
N ILE A 88 6.23 9.21 30.20
CA ILE A 88 5.53 8.00 30.66
C ILE A 88 6.61 7.00 31.10
N ARG A 89 6.56 6.60 32.37
CA ARG A 89 7.43 5.54 32.89
C ARG A 89 6.85 4.19 32.51
N LEU A 90 7.63 3.40 31.78
CA LEU A 90 7.28 2.05 31.33
C LEU A 90 8.18 1.05 32.06
N LYS A 91 7.55 0.10 32.75
CA LYS A 91 8.22 -0.97 33.49
C LYS A 91 8.29 -2.25 32.67
N ASN A 92 9.36 -3.01 32.88
CA ASN A 92 9.42 -4.41 32.51
C ASN A 92 9.31 -5.25 33.78
N ILE A 93 8.36 -6.20 33.83
CA ILE A 93 8.09 -6.95 35.06
C ILE A 93 9.13 -8.03 35.36
N GLU A 94 9.99 -8.39 34.40
CA GLU A 94 11.15 -9.27 34.62
C GLU A 94 12.33 -8.56 35.30
N GLY A 95 12.21 -7.25 35.59
CA GLY A 95 13.24 -6.47 36.28
C GLY A 95 14.27 -5.82 35.36
N LYS A 96 13.98 -5.69 34.05
CA LYS A 96 14.81 -4.89 33.13
C LYS A 96 14.74 -3.39 33.46
N PRO A 97 15.74 -2.58 33.05
CA PRO A 97 15.72 -1.13 33.30
C PRO A 97 14.45 -0.46 32.80
N GLU A 98 13.92 0.47 33.59
CA GLU A 98 12.76 1.27 33.22
C GLU A 98 13.04 2.15 32.00
N VAL A 99 12.02 2.34 31.17
CA VAL A 99 12.05 3.23 30.00
C VAL A 99 11.17 4.45 30.28
N TYR A 100 11.63 5.63 29.88
CA TYR A 100 10.91 6.89 30.03
C TYR A 100 10.54 7.43 28.64
N ASP A 101 9.29 7.23 28.24
CA ASP A 101 8.79 7.64 26.92
C ASP A 101 8.42 9.13 26.91
N LYS A 102 9.12 9.90 26.08
CA LYS A 102 8.83 11.32 25.75
C LYS A 102 8.32 11.50 24.33
N LEU A 103 8.36 10.45 23.50
CA LEU A 103 7.96 10.54 22.10
C LEU A 103 6.43 10.68 21.96
N HIS A 104 5.66 10.17 22.92
CA HIS A 104 4.21 10.35 22.97
C HIS A 104 3.76 11.83 22.93
N LEU A 105 4.63 12.77 23.30
CA LEU A 105 4.35 14.21 23.22
C LEU A 105 4.21 14.73 21.78
N LYS A 106 4.65 13.93 20.79
CA LYS A 106 4.46 14.20 19.36
C LYS A 106 3.26 13.48 18.76
N ALA A 107 2.45 12.82 19.59
CA ALA A 107 1.31 12.04 19.11
C ALA A 107 0.19 12.94 18.58
N GLN A 108 -0.58 12.41 17.64
CA GLN A 108 -1.84 13.00 17.21
C GLN A 108 -3.02 12.54 18.09
N GLU A 109 -4.07 13.36 18.19
CA GLU A 109 -5.28 13.11 19.00
C GLU A 109 -6.26 12.10 18.36
N ASN A 110 -5.76 10.96 17.87
CA ASN A 110 -6.58 9.95 17.19
C ASN A 110 -6.87 8.70 18.04
N LEU A 111 -6.71 8.79 19.36
CA LEU A 111 -7.03 7.68 20.26
C LEU A 111 -8.53 7.68 20.57
N SER A 112 -9.19 6.53 20.37
CA SER A 112 -10.58 6.35 20.77
C SER A 112 -10.77 6.23 22.30
N CYS A 113 -9.68 6.13 23.06
CA CYS A 113 -9.69 6.14 24.52
C CYS A 113 -9.98 7.54 25.06
N ASN A 114 -10.63 7.62 26.23
CA ASN A 114 -10.81 8.87 26.97
C ASN A 114 -10.55 8.64 28.47
N ASN A 115 -10.64 9.70 29.27
CA ASN A 115 -10.34 9.66 30.71
C ASN A 115 -11.22 8.65 31.51
N SER A 116 -12.36 8.24 30.97
CA SER A 116 -13.30 7.30 31.61
C SER A 116 -13.30 5.89 30.99
N LYS A 117 -12.75 5.72 29.79
CA LYS A 117 -12.87 4.47 29.03
C LYS A 117 -11.63 4.18 28.19
N CYS A 118 -11.12 2.97 28.32
CA CYS A 118 -10.11 2.41 27.42
C CYS A 118 -10.80 1.67 26.26
N MET A 119 -10.41 2.00 25.02
CA MET A 119 -10.91 1.41 23.78
C MET A 119 -9.82 0.61 23.04
N SER A 120 -8.70 0.29 23.70
CA SER A 120 -7.54 -0.32 23.03
C SER A 120 -7.82 -1.69 22.41
N SER A 121 -8.74 -2.47 22.97
CA SER A 121 -9.12 -3.80 22.45
C SER A 121 -10.12 -3.76 21.30
N VAL A 122 -10.59 -2.58 20.89
CA VAL A 122 -11.57 -2.44 19.81
C VAL A 122 -10.86 -2.53 18.45
N MET A 123 -11.32 -3.46 17.63
CA MET A 123 -10.83 -3.67 16.25
C MET A 123 -11.41 -2.67 15.23
N GLY A 124 -12.26 -1.75 15.68
CA GLY A 124 -12.81 -0.64 14.89
C GLY A 124 -11.76 0.45 14.68
N PHE A 125 -10.87 0.23 13.70
CA PHE A 125 -9.75 1.12 13.46
C PHE A 125 -10.18 2.47 12.89
N TYR A 126 -9.39 3.49 13.19
CA TYR A 126 -9.47 4.75 12.48
C TYR A 126 -9.42 4.48 10.97
N THR A 127 -10.49 4.89 10.29
CA THR A 127 -10.63 4.79 8.85
C THR A 127 -10.44 6.18 8.28
N ALA A 128 -9.51 6.32 7.35
CA ALA A 128 -9.21 7.60 6.73
C ALA A 128 -10.46 8.17 6.04
N SER A 129 -10.65 9.48 6.20
CA SER A 129 -11.72 10.22 5.52
C SER A 129 -11.64 10.03 4.01
N LEU A 130 -12.80 10.01 3.34
CA LEU A 130 -12.88 10.07 1.88
C LEU A 130 -12.60 11.48 1.36
N GLU A 131 -12.89 12.49 2.17
CA GLU A 131 -12.70 13.90 1.80
C GLU A 131 -11.22 14.30 1.77
N PRO A 132 -10.83 15.18 0.83
CA PRO A 132 -9.51 15.80 0.82
C PRO A 132 -9.20 16.53 2.12
N ARG A 133 -7.92 16.53 2.50
CA ARG A 133 -7.44 17.22 3.69
C ARG A 133 -7.54 18.75 3.49
N PRO A 134 -8.03 19.51 4.49
CA PRO A 134 -7.98 20.97 4.45
C PRO A 134 -6.57 21.49 4.22
N GLN A 135 -6.43 22.55 3.42
CA GLN A 135 -5.14 23.11 3.03
C GLN A 135 -4.25 23.49 4.23
N GLN A 136 -4.84 24.01 5.30
CA GLN A 136 -4.11 24.36 6.52
C GLN A 136 -3.49 23.12 7.19
N ASP A 137 -4.23 22.02 7.28
CA ASP A 137 -3.72 20.76 7.82
C ASP A 137 -2.59 20.18 6.94
N VAL A 138 -2.69 20.36 5.60
CA VAL A 138 -1.60 19.98 4.68
C VAL A 138 -0.34 20.81 4.97
N LEU A 139 -0.46 22.13 5.15
CA LEU A 139 0.66 23.02 5.48
C LEU A 139 1.34 22.61 6.79
N ASP A 140 0.56 22.41 7.85
CA ASP A 140 1.09 22.09 9.17
C ASP A 140 1.81 20.74 9.19
N GLN A 141 1.22 19.73 8.53
CA GLN A 141 1.85 18.42 8.43
C GLN A 141 3.06 18.40 7.49
N ALA A 142 3.03 19.14 6.38
CA ALA A 142 4.18 19.26 5.49
C ALA A 142 5.37 19.89 6.20
N LYS A 143 5.12 20.92 7.02
CA LYS A 143 6.15 21.59 7.83
C LYS A 143 6.77 20.64 8.84
N ASP A 144 5.94 19.95 9.62
CA ASP A 144 6.41 18.96 10.60
C ASP A 144 7.21 17.84 9.93
N PHE A 145 6.72 17.30 8.81
CA PHE A 145 7.42 16.26 8.06
C PHE A 145 8.79 16.72 7.53
N LEU A 146 8.89 17.92 6.97
CA LEU A 146 10.16 18.46 6.49
C LEU A 146 11.13 18.69 7.64
N GLU A 147 10.67 19.19 8.78
CA GLU A 147 11.49 19.32 9.99
C GLU A 147 12.03 17.94 10.43
N GLN A 148 11.18 16.90 10.44
CA GLN A 148 11.60 15.53 10.74
C GLN A 148 12.65 15.01 9.73
N TYR A 149 12.41 15.21 8.43
CA TYR A 149 13.30 14.77 7.35
C TYR A 149 14.68 15.45 7.44
N PHE A 150 14.73 16.77 7.55
CA PHE A 150 15.97 17.53 7.64
C PHE A 150 16.70 17.30 8.97
N THR A 151 15.98 17.14 10.08
CA THR A 151 16.56 16.73 11.37
C THR A 151 17.25 15.38 11.26
N SER A 152 16.65 14.39 10.59
CA SER A 152 17.25 13.06 10.42
C SER A 152 18.61 13.08 9.71
N MET A 153 18.81 14.08 8.85
CA MET A 153 20.07 14.31 8.11
C MET A 153 21.03 15.28 8.82
N LYS A 154 20.69 15.74 10.05
CA LYS A 154 21.41 16.80 10.77
C LYS A 154 21.52 18.10 9.97
N LYS A 155 20.45 18.45 9.26
CA LYS A 155 20.35 19.64 8.38
C LYS A 155 19.11 20.49 8.68
N ALA A 156 18.53 20.34 9.88
CA ALA A 156 17.49 21.24 10.38
C ALA A 156 17.95 22.70 10.32
N SER A 157 17.01 23.61 10.03
CA SER A 157 17.27 25.06 9.83
C SER A 157 18.39 25.42 8.83
N SER A 158 18.79 24.52 7.93
CA SER A 158 19.78 24.83 6.89
C SER A 158 19.16 25.68 5.76
N PRO A 159 19.94 26.42 4.96
CA PRO A 159 19.41 27.16 3.80
C PRO A 159 18.64 26.27 2.82
N ARG A 160 19.04 25.00 2.68
CA ARG A 160 18.31 24.01 1.87
C ARG A 160 16.97 23.64 2.49
N HIS A 161 16.89 23.54 3.82
CA HIS A 161 15.64 23.29 4.53
C HIS A 161 14.67 24.44 4.32
N GLU A 162 15.10 25.68 4.56
CA GLU A 162 14.26 26.87 4.37
C GLU A 162 13.81 27.04 2.91
N ALA A 163 14.72 26.83 1.95
CA ALA A 163 14.36 26.89 0.54
C ALA A 163 13.32 25.84 0.16
N ARG A 164 13.45 24.60 0.68
CA ARG A 164 12.47 23.53 0.44
C ARG A 164 11.13 23.84 1.12
N TRP A 165 11.13 24.37 2.34
CA TRP A 165 9.91 24.80 3.01
C TRP A 165 9.18 25.90 2.20
N ASN A 166 9.89 26.94 1.76
CA ASN A 166 9.30 28.01 0.94
C ASN A 166 8.76 27.51 -0.41
N GLU A 167 9.40 26.52 -1.02
CA GLU A 167 8.90 25.86 -2.22
C GLU A 167 7.58 25.13 -1.95
N VAL A 168 7.55 24.29 -0.92
CA VAL A 168 6.38 23.48 -0.55
C VAL A 168 5.22 24.36 -0.10
N GLN A 169 5.47 25.36 0.75
CA GLN A 169 4.48 26.33 1.20
C GLN A 169 3.81 27.02 0.01
N ARG A 170 4.59 27.55 -0.95
CA ARG A 170 4.03 28.20 -2.15
C ARG A 170 3.21 27.25 -3.02
N SER A 171 3.64 25.98 -3.16
CA SER A 171 2.89 24.97 -3.90
C SER A 171 1.52 24.71 -3.27
N ILE A 172 1.50 24.51 -1.95
CA ILE A 172 0.27 24.25 -1.21
C ILE A 172 -0.63 25.48 -1.25
N GLU A 173 -0.11 26.68 -1.05
CA GLU A 173 -0.87 27.94 -1.14
C GLU A 173 -1.51 28.13 -2.52
N ALA A 174 -0.80 27.77 -3.59
CA ALA A 174 -1.28 27.96 -4.97
C ALA A 174 -2.24 26.86 -5.47
N THR A 175 -2.07 25.61 -5.02
CA THR A 175 -2.74 24.44 -5.62
C THR A 175 -3.48 23.55 -4.63
N GLY A 176 -3.30 23.77 -3.32
CA GLY A 176 -3.79 22.88 -2.27
C GLY A 176 -2.87 21.69 -1.99
N GLU A 177 -1.86 21.42 -2.82
CA GLU A 177 -0.99 20.26 -2.72
C GLU A 177 0.49 20.55 -3.04
N TYR A 178 1.34 19.56 -2.80
CA TYR A 178 2.74 19.57 -3.22
C TYR A 178 3.22 18.16 -3.55
N GLN A 179 4.42 18.07 -4.14
CA GLN A 179 5.04 16.80 -4.51
C GLN A 179 6.27 16.53 -3.64
N LEU A 180 6.33 15.34 -3.05
CA LEU A 180 7.52 14.83 -2.40
C LEU A 180 8.63 14.54 -3.42
N THR A 181 9.88 14.82 -3.04
CA THR A 181 11.03 14.25 -3.74
C THR A 181 11.11 12.74 -3.51
N GLU A 182 11.82 12.00 -4.37
CA GLU A 182 12.03 10.55 -4.17
C GLU A 182 12.69 10.23 -2.82
N ALA A 183 13.61 11.08 -2.38
CA ALA A 183 14.29 10.93 -1.09
C ALA A 183 13.34 11.15 0.10
N GLU A 184 12.46 12.16 0.01
CA GLU A 184 11.42 12.41 1.01
C GLU A 184 10.40 11.26 1.03
N LEU A 185 9.95 10.76 -0.14
CA LEU A 185 9.04 9.61 -0.24
C LEU A 185 9.64 8.36 0.41
N THR A 186 10.93 8.09 0.14
CA THR A 186 11.63 6.94 0.71
C THR A 186 11.79 7.06 2.21
N PHE A 187 12.13 8.24 2.72
CA PHE A 187 12.20 8.51 4.16
C PHE A 187 10.83 8.32 4.81
N GLY A 188 9.79 8.91 4.22
CA GLY A 188 8.43 8.86 4.72
C GLY A 188 7.90 7.43 4.85
N ALA A 189 8.08 6.60 3.81
CA ALA A 189 7.61 5.21 3.82
C ALA A 189 8.31 4.37 4.91
N LYS A 190 9.63 4.57 5.10
CA LYS A 190 10.39 3.91 6.17
C LYS A 190 9.97 4.40 7.56
N ALA A 191 9.72 5.70 7.70
CA ALA A 191 9.24 6.28 8.95
C ALA A 191 7.82 5.80 9.31
N ALA A 192 6.91 5.69 8.33
CA ALA A 192 5.58 5.12 8.52
C ALA A 192 5.65 3.68 9.05
N TRP A 193 6.51 2.84 8.47
CA TRP A 193 6.72 1.48 8.99
C TRP A 193 7.31 1.50 10.42
N ARG A 194 8.30 2.36 10.69
CA ARG A 194 8.87 2.55 12.03
C ARG A 194 7.84 3.01 13.07
N ASN A 195 6.79 3.71 12.63
CA ASN A 195 5.71 4.22 13.47
C ASN A 195 4.51 3.25 13.60
N ALA A 196 4.48 2.15 12.83
CA ALA A 196 3.38 1.19 12.84
C ALA A 196 3.32 0.39 14.17
N SER A 197 2.54 0.88 15.12
CA SER A 197 2.48 0.39 16.51
C SER A 197 2.12 -1.09 16.65
N ARG A 198 1.47 -1.67 15.63
CA ARG A 198 1.04 -3.08 15.58
C ARG A 198 2.02 -4.02 14.87
N CYS A 199 3.11 -3.49 14.32
CA CYS A 199 4.08 -4.31 13.60
C CYS A 199 5.21 -4.76 14.53
N ILE A 200 5.31 -6.06 14.78
CA ILE A 200 6.41 -6.67 15.54
C ILE A 200 7.74 -6.68 14.76
N GLY A 201 7.69 -6.73 13.42
CA GLY A 201 8.86 -6.81 12.53
C GLY A 201 9.66 -5.50 12.36
N ARG A 202 9.43 -4.47 13.19
CA ARG A 202 9.94 -3.11 12.95
C ARG A 202 11.45 -2.96 13.06
N ILE A 203 12.20 -3.93 13.58
CA ILE A 203 13.68 -3.87 13.54
C ILE A 203 14.23 -3.72 12.11
N GLN A 204 13.46 -4.12 11.10
CA GLN A 204 13.82 -4.05 9.68
C GLN A 204 13.43 -2.75 8.98
N TRP A 205 12.84 -1.77 9.69
CA TRP A 205 12.21 -0.58 9.12
C TRP A 205 13.09 0.18 8.11
N SER A 206 14.40 0.18 8.30
CA SER A 206 15.35 0.89 7.44
C SER A 206 15.69 0.15 6.14
N LYS A 207 15.42 -1.16 6.06
CA LYS A 207 15.70 -2.05 4.91
C LYS A 207 14.46 -2.27 4.03
N LEU A 208 13.77 -1.18 3.70
CA LEU A 208 12.61 -1.19 2.80
C LEU A 208 13.02 -0.74 1.40
N LYS A 209 12.71 -1.55 0.36
CA LYS A 209 12.76 -1.10 -1.03
C LYS A 209 11.50 -0.31 -1.36
N VAL A 210 11.66 0.92 -1.86
CA VAL A 210 10.55 1.76 -2.32
C VAL A 210 10.52 1.73 -3.85
N PHE A 211 9.36 1.41 -4.41
CA PHE A 211 9.05 1.57 -5.84
C PHE A 211 8.17 2.80 -6.01
N ASP A 212 8.76 3.89 -6.50
CA ASP A 212 8.06 5.13 -6.81
C ASP A 212 7.28 4.98 -8.13
N CYS A 213 5.98 4.78 -8.01
CA CYS A 213 5.07 4.52 -9.13
C CYS A 213 4.03 5.65 -9.27
N ARG A 214 4.36 6.85 -8.77
CA ARG A 214 3.52 8.06 -8.90
C ARG A 214 3.35 8.54 -10.34
N HIS A 215 4.07 7.96 -11.29
CA HIS A 215 3.95 8.21 -12.72
C HIS A 215 2.97 7.26 -13.42
N VAL A 216 2.46 6.23 -12.75
CA VAL A 216 1.56 5.24 -13.35
C VAL A 216 0.15 5.81 -13.52
N THR A 217 -0.41 5.69 -14.72
CA THR A 217 -1.69 6.31 -15.08
C THR A 217 -2.82 5.34 -15.41
N THR A 218 -2.53 4.05 -15.52
CA THR A 218 -3.52 3.03 -15.94
C THR A 218 -3.57 1.87 -14.97
N THR A 219 -4.74 1.25 -14.87
CA THR A 219 -5.03 -0.02 -14.20
C THR A 219 -4.05 -1.12 -14.63
N ARG A 220 -3.82 -1.27 -15.94
CA ARG A 220 -2.84 -2.22 -16.48
C ARG A 220 -1.43 -1.94 -16.00
N GLY A 221 -1.01 -0.66 -15.97
CA GLY A 221 0.30 -0.27 -15.44
C GLY A 221 0.42 -0.56 -13.95
N MET A 222 -0.66 -0.37 -13.17
CA MET A 222 -0.69 -0.76 -11.76
C MET A 222 -0.47 -2.27 -11.61
N PHE A 223 -1.21 -3.08 -12.37
CA PHE A 223 -1.09 -4.54 -12.35
C PHE A 223 0.35 -5.01 -12.66
N GLU A 224 0.97 -4.49 -13.71
CA GLU A 224 2.34 -4.87 -14.10
C GLU A 224 3.38 -4.54 -13.02
N VAL A 225 3.25 -3.36 -12.41
CA VAL A 225 4.11 -2.94 -11.29
C VAL A 225 3.87 -3.80 -10.05
N LEU A 226 2.62 -4.18 -9.75
CA LEU A 226 2.30 -5.07 -8.63
C LEU A 226 2.85 -6.49 -8.87
N CYS A 227 2.81 -7.00 -10.10
CA CYS A 227 3.49 -8.25 -10.43
C CYS A 227 5.01 -8.16 -10.22
N ASN A 228 5.63 -7.03 -10.60
CA ASN A 228 7.05 -6.79 -10.32
C ASN A 228 7.35 -6.70 -8.83
N HIS A 229 6.45 -6.10 -8.04
CA HIS A 229 6.53 -6.09 -6.58
C HIS A 229 6.54 -7.51 -6.02
N ILE A 230 5.59 -8.36 -6.42
CA ILE A 230 5.52 -9.76 -5.96
C ILE A 230 6.79 -10.52 -6.37
N LYS A 231 7.24 -10.39 -7.62
CA LYS A 231 8.46 -11.04 -8.10
C LYS A 231 9.70 -10.59 -7.29
N TYR A 232 9.81 -9.29 -7.02
CA TYR A 232 10.89 -8.74 -6.22
C TYR A 232 10.81 -9.21 -4.76
N GLY A 233 9.63 -9.16 -4.15
CA GLY A 233 9.38 -9.53 -2.77
C GLY A 233 9.60 -11.02 -2.53
N THR A 234 9.07 -11.88 -3.39
CA THR A 234 9.20 -13.34 -3.31
C THR A 234 10.65 -13.80 -3.48
N ASN A 235 11.38 -13.25 -4.47
CA ASN A 235 12.82 -13.49 -4.67
C ASN A 235 13.25 -14.96 -4.47
N LYS A 236 12.53 -15.88 -5.10
CA LYS A 236 12.76 -17.34 -5.03
C LYS A 236 12.80 -17.91 -3.59
N GLY A 237 12.02 -17.33 -2.68
CA GLY A 237 11.93 -17.75 -1.27
C GLY A 237 12.73 -16.87 -0.31
N ASN A 238 13.75 -16.14 -0.77
CA ASN A 238 14.51 -15.21 0.08
C ASN A 238 13.79 -13.85 0.15
N ILE A 239 12.75 -13.78 0.98
CA ILE A 239 11.76 -12.72 0.98
C ILE A 239 12.39 -11.35 1.26
N ARG A 240 12.03 -10.34 0.48
CA ARG A 240 12.51 -8.95 0.61
C ARG A 240 11.36 -8.00 0.90
N SER A 241 11.56 -7.12 1.88
CA SER A 241 10.60 -6.07 2.17
C SER A 241 10.56 -5.01 1.08
N ALA A 242 9.36 -4.70 0.59
CA ALA A 242 9.14 -3.70 -0.44
C ALA A 242 7.84 -2.92 -0.20
N ILE A 243 7.78 -1.71 -0.73
CA ILE A 243 6.55 -0.93 -0.86
C ILE A 243 6.44 -0.36 -2.28
N THR A 244 5.26 -0.46 -2.87
CA THR A 244 4.89 0.21 -4.12
C THR A 244 3.93 1.33 -3.79
N ILE A 245 4.23 2.54 -4.27
CA ILE A 245 3.45 3.75 -3.99
C ILE A 245 2.95 4.34 -5.31
N PHE A 246 1.64 4.39 -5.48
CA PHE A 246 0.95 4.96 -6.65
C PHE A 246 0.71 6.47 -6.47
N PRO A 247 0.10 7.18 -7.43
CA PRO A 247 -0.18 8.60 -7.30
C PRO A 247 -0.96 8.94 -6.02
N GLN A 248 -0.70 10.14 -5.48
CA GLN A 248 -1.41 10.66 -4.32
C GLN A 248 -2.85 11.02 -4.64
N ARG A 249 -3.70 11.01 -3.63
CA ARG A 249 -5.04 11.61 -3.68
C ARG A 249 -4.93 13.10 -4.01
N THR A 250 -5.86 13.57 -4.82
CA THR A 250 -6.06 14.98 -5.15
C THR A 250 -7.37 15.47 -4.53
N ASP A 251 -8.47 15.36 -5.26
CA ASP A 251 -9.81 15.84 -4.92
C ASP A 251 -10.72 14.78 -4.29
N GLY A 252 -10.19 13.60 -3.99
CA GLY A 252 -10.94 12.46 -3.45
C GLY A 252 -11.76 11.70 -4.50
N LEU A 253 -11.92 12.25 -5.71
CA LEU A 253 -12.66 11.63 -6.81
C LEU A 253 -11.75 10.84 -7.74
N HIS A 254 -10.46 11.17 -7.79
CA HIS A 254 -9.46 10.58 -8.68
C HIS A 254 -8.50 9.63 -7.97
N ASP A 255 -8.96 8.95 -6.92
CA ASP A 255 -8.13 8.01 -6.17
C ASP A 255 -7.63 6.84 -7.04
N TYR A 256 -6.41 6.42 -6.75
CA TYR A 256 -5.88 5.13 -7.16
C TYR A 256 -6.15 4.15 -6.02
N ARG A 257 -6.69 2.97 -6.32
CA ARG A 257 -7.01 1.97 -5.29
C ARG A 257 -6.60 0.57 -5.74
N ILE A 258 -6.03 -0.18 -4.81
CA ILE A 258 -5.97 -1.65 -4.89
C ILE A 258 -7.13 -2.13 -4.04
N TRP A 259 -8.08 -2.85 -4.65
CA TRP A 259 -9.29 -3.25 -3.93
C TRP A 259 -8.97 -4.39 -2.98
N ASN A 260 -8.08 -5.30 -3.36
CA ASN A 260 -7.69 -6.44 -2.52
C ASN A 260 -7.10 -5.99 -1.17
N SER A 261 -7.46 -6.70 -0.10
CA SER A 261 -6.92 -6.44 1.25
C SER A 261 -5.43 -6.74 1.36
N GLN A 262 -5.02 -7.85 0.74
CA GLN A 262 -3.65 -8.26 0.45
C GLN A 262 -3.51 -8.51 -1.05
N LEU A 263 -2.32 -8.36 -1.62
CA LEU A 263 -2.10 -8.69 -3.04
C LEU A 263 -2.47 -10.15 -3.30
N ILE A 264 -2.00 -11.06 -2.44
CA ILE A 264 -2.23 -12.49 -2.58
C ILE A 264 -3.18 -12.93 -1.46
N SER A 265 -4.25 -13.62 -1.83
CA SER A 265 -5.23 -14.20 -0.89
C SER A 265 -5.97 -15.32 -1.60
N TYR A 266 -6.39 -16.33 -0.82
CA TYR A 266 -7.27 -17.37 -1.33
C TYR A 266 -8.73 -16.91 -1.31
N ALA A 267 -9.50 -17.32 -2.30
CA ALA A 267 -10.93 -17.07 -2.37
C ALA A 267 -11.71 -17.89 -1.33
N GLY A 268 -12.95 -17.47 -1.05
CA GLY A 268 -13.90 -18.19 -0.20
C GLY A 268 -15.27 -18.24 -0.85
N TYR A 269 -15.87 -19.42 -0.95
CA TYR A 269 -17.14 -19.65 -1.65
C TYR A 269 -18.18 -20.19 -0.69
N ARG A 270 -19.25 -19.42 -0.47
CA ARG A 270 -20.42 -19.89 0.26
C ARG A 270 -21.19 -20.88 -0.61
N GLN A 271 -21.38 -22.09 -0.08
CA GLN A 271 -22.16 -23.15 -0.72
C GLN A 271 -23.66 -23.00 -0.38
N SER A 272 -24.50 -23.70 -1.14
CA SER A 272 -25.96 -23.68 -0.93
C SER A 272 -26.40 -24.29 0.41
N ASP A 273 -25.61 -25.20 0.98
CA ASP A 273 -25.85 -25.83 2.29
C ASP A 273 -25.32 -24.98 3.47
N GLY A 274 -24.79 -23.79 3.20
CA GLY A 274 -24.24 -22.88 4.20
C GLY A 274 -22.77 -23.13 4.54
N THR A 275 -22.16 -24.21 4.04
CA THR A 275 -20.71 -24.45 4.18
C THR A 275 -19.90 -23.47 3.36
N ILE A 276 -18.60 -23.36 3.66
CA ILE A 276 -17.67 -22.49 2.92
C ILE A 276 -16.50 -23.34 2.43
N VAL A 277 -16.23 -23.26 1.13
CA VAL A 277 -15.04 -23.81 0.48
C VAL A 277 -14.01 -22.70 0.38
N GLY A 278 -12.73 -22.95 0.69
CA GLY A 278 -11.68 -21.94 0.63
C GLY A 278 -11.53 -21.16 1.95
N ASP A 279 -11.33 -19.84 1.85
CA ASP A 279 -11.05 -18.98 3.00
C ASP A 279 -12.25 -18.09 3.38
N PRO A 280 -12.93 -18.36 4.52
CA PRO A 280 -14.14 -17.62 4.91
C PRO A 280 -13.98 -16.11 5.03
N ILE A 281 -12.77 -15.62 5.37
CA ILE A 281 -12.55 -14.17 5.51
C ILE A 281 -12.75 -13.41 4.20
N ASN A 282 -12.59 -14.10 3.06
CA ASN A 282 -12.62 -13.50 1.74
C ASN A 282 -13.93 -13.73 0.98
N VAL A 283 -14.97 -14.31 1.61
CA VAL A 283 -16.25 -14.59 0.94
C VAL A 283 -16.85 -13.33 0.31
N GLU A 284 -16.95 -12.24 1.07
CA GLU A 284 -17.53 -10.98 0.56
C GLU A 284 -16.76 -10.45 -0.66
N PHE A 285 -15.44 -10.48 -0.62
CA PHE A 285 -14.62 -9.98 -1.73
C PHE A 285 -14.58 -10.96 -2.91
N THR A 286 -14.71 -12.26 -2.65
CA THR A 286 -14.84 -13.28 -3.69
C THR A 286 -16.13 -13.05 -4.49
N ASP A 287 -17.24 -12.74 -3.81
CA ASP A 287 -18.50 -12.39 -4.47
C ASP A 287 -18.36 -11.15 -5.35
N VAL A 288 -17.58 -10.14 -4.92
CA VAL A 288 -17.24 -8.98 -5.75
C VAL A 288 -16.48 -9.42 -7.01
N CYS A 289 -15.45 -10.26 -6.87
CA CYS A 289 -14.68 -10.78 -8.01
C CYS A 289 -15.57 -11.53 -9.01
N LEU A 290 -16.46 -12.41 -8.53
CA LEU A 290 -17.40 -13.17 -9.35
C LEU A 290 -18.38 -12.26 -10.09
N LYS A 291 -18.94 -11.25 -9.41
CA LYS A 291 -19.82 -10.24 -10.03
C LYS A 291 -19.12 -9.40 -11.09
N MET A 292 -17.81 -9.17 -10.94
CA MET A 292 -16.97 -8.52 -11.94
C MET A 292 -16.56 -9.44 -13.10
N GLY A 293 -17.04 -10.68 -13.12
CA GLY A 293 -16.84 -11.62 -14.24
C GLY A 293 -15.63 -12.54 -14.07
N TRP A 294 -15.01 -12.60 -12.89
CA TRP A 294 -13.95 -13.58 -12.62
C TRP A 294 -14.47 -15.01 -12.75
N LYS A 295 -13.70 -15.85 -13.44
CA LYS A 295 -14.02 -17.27 -13.63
C LYS A 295 -13.20 -18.11 -12.66
N SER A 296 -13.80 -18.37 -11.51
CA SER A 296 -13.24 -19.24 -10.48
C SER A 296 -13.30 -20.73 -10.86
N LYS A 297 -12.40 -21.53 -10.30
CA LYS A 297 -12.46 -23.00 -10.35
C LYS A 297 -13.30 -23.59 -9.20
N GLY A 298 -13.63 -22.79 -8.19
CA GLY A 298 -14.39 -23.18 -7.01
C GLY A 298 -13.61 -24.08 -6.05
N THR A 299 -12.29 -23.97 -5.98
CA THR A 299 -11.43 -24.86 -5.17
C THR A 299 -10.96 -24.22 -3.86
N GLU A 300 -10.50 -25.06 -2.93
CA GLU A 300 -9.95 -24.67 -1.63
C GLU A 300 -8.78 -23.67 -1.70
N TRP A 301 -8.07 -23.63 -2.82
CA TRP A 301 -6.79 -22.92 -2.98
C TRP A 301 -6.78 -21.98 -4.19
N ASP A 302 -7.96 -21.55 -4.66
CA ASP A 302 -8.03 -20.56 -5.73
C ASP A 302 -7.46 -19.21 -5.26
N ILE A 303 -6.44 -18.72 -5.96
CA ILE A 303 -5.90 -17.37 -5.74
C ILE A 303 -6.85 -16.34 -6.34
N LEU A 304 -7.25 -15.36 -5.54
CA LEU A 304 -8.07 -14.24 -5.99
C LEU A 304 -7.33 -13.41 -7.07
N PRO A 305 -8.06 -12.88 -8.06
CA PRO A 305 -7.49 -11.94 -9.04
C PRO A 305 -7.20 -10.59 -8.36
N LEU A 306 -6.37 -9.76 -8.99
CA LEU A 306 -6.21 -8.37 -8.59
C LEU A 306 -7.30 -7.51 -9.18
N ILE A 307 -7.91 -6.69 -8.34
CA ILE A 307 -8.84 -5.63 -8.77
C ILE A 307 -8.21 -4.29 -8.42
N VAL A 308 -8.00 -3.45 -9.42
CA VAL A 308 -7.38 -2.13 -9.27
C VAL A 308 -8.18 -1.06 -10.01
N SER A 309 -8.29 0.13 -9.43
CA SER A 309 -8.81 1.32 -10.10
C SER A 309 -7.74 2.40 -10.14
N ALA A 310 -7.69 3.11 -11.26
CA ALA A 310 -6.76 4.21 -11.50
C ALA A 310 -7.54 5.49 -11.76
N ASN A 311 -7.14 6.59 -11.13
CA ASN A 311 -7.68 7.92 -11.39
C ASN A 311 -9.23 7.98 -11.28
N GLY A 312 -9.81 7.33 -10.26
CA GLY A 312 -11.24 7.32 -9.99
C GLY A 312 -12.13 6.57 -10.99
N GLN A 313 -11.53 5.96 -12.01
CA GLN A 313 -12.27 5.18 -13.01
C GLN A 313 -12.77 3.86 -12.41
N ASP A 314 -13.74 3.24 -13.08
CA ASP A 314 -14.19 1.90 -12.69
C ASP A 314 -13.01 0.91 -12.67
N PRO A 315 -12.99 -0.04 -11.72
CA PRO A 315 -11.89 -0.96 -11.56
C PRO A 315 -11.77 -1.97 -12.71
N GLU A 316 -10.56 -2.45 -12.94
CA GLU A 316 -10.30 -3.59 -13.82
C GLU A 316 -9.77 -4.79 -13.02
N LEU A 317 -10.12 -5.98 -13.50
CA LEU A 317 -9.77 -7.26 -12.91
C LEU A 317 -8.65 -7.92 -13.73
N PHE A 318 -7.61 -8.39 -13.04
CA PHE A 318 -6.45 -9.04 -13.65
C PHE A 318 -6.12 -10.35 -12.94
N GLU A 319 -5.96 -11.42 -13.71
CA GLU A 319 -5.42 -12.67 -13.21
C GLU A 319 -3.89 -12.66 -13.23
N TYR A 320 -3.29 -13.28 -12.22
CA TYR A 320 -1.85 -13.40 -12.11
C TYR A 320 -1.25 -14.32 -13.19
N PRO A 321 0.00 -14.06 -13.63
CA PRO A 321 0.78 -15.07 -14.33
C PRO A 321 0.90 -16.33 -13.46
N SER A 322 0.76 -17.51 -14.08
CA SER A 322 0.61 -18.80 -13.39
C SER A 322 1.79 -19.20 -12.48
N ASP A 323 2.98 -18.63 -12.73
CA ASP A 323 4.23 -18.95 -12.04
C ASP A 323 4.69 -17.85 -11.06
N LEU A 324 3.91 -16.77 -10.91
CA LEU A 324 4.31 -15.62 -10.10
C LEU A 324 4.16 -15.89 -8.59
N ILE A 325 3.15 -16.68 -8.21
CA ILE A 325 2.77 -16.90 -6.81
C ILE A 325 3.50 -18.14 -6.29
N LEU A 326 4.41 -17.91 -5.33
CA LEU A 326 5.08 -19.00 -4.61
C LEU A 326 4.18 -19.49 -3.47
N GLU A 327 3.73 -20.73 -3.55
CA GLU A 327 3.01 -21.42 -2.48
C GLU A 327 3.91 -22.43 -1.76
N VAL A 328 3.65 -22.63 -0.47
CA VAL A 328 4.34 -23.56 0.41
C VAL A 328 3.37 -24.67 0.81
N PRO A 329 3.46 -25.88 0.22
CA PRO A 329 2.72 -27.03 0.72
C PRO A 329 3.28 -27.45 2.08
N PHE A 330 2.40 -27.78 3.02
CA PHE A 330 2.78 -28.09 4.39
C PHE A 330 3.04 -29.57 4.62
N SER A 331 4.10 -29.83 5.37
CA SER A 331 4.51 -31.13 5.90
C SER A 331 4.95 -30.96 7.35
N HIS A 332 4.93 -32.05 8.11
CA HIS A 332 5.35 -32.04 9.51
C HIS A 332 6.64 -32.86 9.69
N PRO A 333 7.61 -32.42 10.51
CA PRO A 333 8.87 -33.16 10.71
C PRO A 333 8.71 -34.55 11.32
N LYS A 334 7.58 -34.80 12.00
CA LYS A 334 7.28 -36.07 12.70
C LYS A 334 6.03 -36.79 12.16
N TYR A 335 5.06 -36.04 11.64
CA TYR A 335 3.73 -36.58 11.32
C TYR A 335 3.59 -36.63 9.79
N GLU A 336 3.92 -37.76 9.19
CA GLU A 336 3.87 -37.93 7.73
C GLU A 336 2.48 -37.66 7.15
N TRP A 337 1.43 -38.05 7.88
CA TRP A 337 0.03 -37.82 7.51
C TRP A 337 -0.33 -36.33 7.37
N PHE A 338 0.47 -35.40 7.91
CA PHE A 338 0.18 -33.97 7.80
C PHE A 338 0.19 -33.49 6.34
N ALA A 339 1.08 -34.07 5.51
CA ALA A 339 1.13 -33.74 4.09
C ALA A 339 -0.13 -34.19 3.33
N GLU A 340 -0.82 -35.23 3.81
CA GLU A 340 -2.07 -35.75 3.24
C GLU A 340 -3.24 -34.78 3.42
N LEU A 341 -3.16 -33.84 4.38
CA LEU A 341 -4.16 -32.79 4.55
C LEU A 341 -4.17 -31.79 3.37
N GLY A 342 -3.15 -31.81 2.50
CA GLY A 342 -3.10 -30.98 1.30
C GLY A 342 -3.01 -29.48 1.57
N LEU A 343 -2.70 -29.09 2.82
CA LEU A 343 -2.62 -27.70 3.27
C LEU A 343 -1.46 -26.98 2.59
N ARG A 344 -1.67 -25.70 2.27
CA ARG A 344 -0.64 -24.83 1.71
C ARG A 344 -0.88 -23.38 2.05
N TRP A 345 0.12 -22.53 1.90
CA TRP A 345 -0.04 -21.08 2.00
C TRP A 345 0.90 -20.33 1.06
N TYR A 346 0.51 -19.16 0.58
CA TYR A 346 1.39 -18.31 -0.23
C TYR A 346 2.53 -17.75 0.63
N ALA A 347 3.72 -17.61 0.04
CA ALA A 347 4.93 -17.27 0.79
C ALA A 347 5.07 -15.79 1.14
N LEU A 348 4.44 -14.89 0.37
CA LEU A 348 4.62 -13.44 0.49
C LEU A 348 3.37 -12.77 1.11
N PRO A 349 3.43 -12.32 2.38
CA PRO A 349 2.41 -11.43 2.94
C PRO A 349 2.60 -10.02 2.36
N ALA A 350 1.59 -9.52 1.66
CA ALA A 350 1.63 -8.19 1.05
C ALA A 350 0.30 -7.45 1.29
N VAL A 351 0.27 -6.55 2.27
CA VAL A 351 -0.89 -5.70 2.60
C VAL A 351 -1.07 -4.65 1.52
N SER A 352 -2.28 -4.49 0.99
CA SER A 352 -2.58 -3.56 -0.12
C SER A 352 -3.79 -2.64 0.09
N SER A 353 -4.45 -2.74 1.24
CA SER A 353 -5.66 -1.97 1.58
C SER A 353 -5.42 -0.74 2.47
N MET A 354 -4.18 -0.49 2.89
CA MET A 354 -3.84 0.63 3.75
C MET A 354 -3.44 1.87 2.93
N MET A 355 -3.72 3.06 3.48
CA MET A 355 -3.26 4.35 2.99
C MET A 355 -1.89 4.64 3.57
N PHE A 356 -0.99 5.20 2.77
CA PHE A 356 0.24 5.79 3.29
C PHE A 356 0.07 7.30 3.42
N ASP A 357 0.17 7.82 4.64
CA ASP A 357 0.00 9.24 4.95
C ASP A 357 1.34 9.86 5.37
N VAL A 358 1.74 10.92 4.68
CA VAL A 358 3.04 11.57 4.87
C VAL A 358 2.97 13.05 4.57
N GLY A 359 3.28 13.88 5.57
CA GLY A 359 3.45 15.33 5.38
C GLY A 359 2.23 16.03 4.80
N GLY A 360 1.01 15.61 5.13
CA GLY A 360 -0.20 16.19 4.53
C GLY A 360 -0.71 15.44 3.29
N ILE A 361 0.12 14.59 2.67
CA ILE A 361 -0.19 13.86 1.44
C ILE A 361 -0.72 12.47 1.75
N GLN A 362 -1.76 12.06 1.04
CA GLN A 362 -2.44 10.78 1.19
C GLN A 362 -2.25 9.91 -0.05
N PHE A 363 -1.56 8.77 0.08
CA PHE A 363 -1.41 7.76 -0.98
C PHE A 363 -2.39 6.61 -0.74
N THR A 364 -3.48 6.58 -1.50
CA THR A 364 -4.62 5.68 -1.30
C THR A 364 -4.45 4.29 -1.91
N ALA A 365 -3.48 4.13 -2.82
CA ALA A 365 -3.00 2.84 -3.30
C ALA A 365 -1.53 2.64 -2.91
N THR A 366 -1.30 1.78 -1.92
CA THR A 366 0.03 1.28 -1.60
C THR A 366 -0.01 -0.23 -1.39
N ALA A 367 1.04 -0.92 -1.81
CA ALA A 367 1.23 -2.33 -1.49
C ALA A 367 2.55 -2.49 -0.75
N PHE A 368 2.51 -3.04 0.46
CA PHE A 368 3.67 -3.27 1.32
C PHE A 368 3.80 -4.76 1.60
N SER A 369 5.01 -5.31 1.41
CA SER A 369 5.33 -6.70 1.75
C SER A 369 6.45 -6.80 2.78
N GLY A 370 6.31 -7.79 3.66
CA GLY A 370 7.36 -8.28 4.55
C GLY A 370 7.50 -9.80 4.39
N TRP A 371 7.86 -10.49 5.47
CA TRP A 371 7.78 -11.95 5.55
C TRP A 371 6.93 -12.34 6.75
N TYR A 372 6.41 -13.56 6.72
CA TYR A 372 5.53 -14.08 7.75
C TYR A 372 6.26 -14.32 9.07
N MET A 373 5.57 -14.04 10.18
CA MET A 373 5.73 -14.75 11.43
C MET A 373 4.84 -16.00 11.41
N SER A 374 5.37 -17.14 11.86
CA SER A 374 4.67 -18.43 11.70
C SER A 374 3.27 -18.48 12.29
N THR A 375 3.03 -17.77 13.39
CA THR A 375 1.73 -17.71 14.08
C THR A 375 0.66 -16.98 13.29
N GLU A 376 1.02 -16.13 12.33
CA GLU A 376 0.04 -15.56 11.39
C GLU A 376 -0.62 -16.65 10.55
N ILE A 377 0.16 -17.64 10.09
CA ILE A 377 -0.37 -18.77 9.32
C ILE A 377 -0.93 -19.83 10.25
N GLY A 378 -0.09 -20.36 11.15
CA GLY A 378 -0.40 -21.54 11.95
C GLY A 378 -1.54 -21.30 12.93
N CYS A 379 -1.55 -20.16 13.63
CA CYS A 379 -2.61 -19.85 14.56
C CYS A 379 -3.81 -19.23 13.84
N ARG A 380 -3.59 -18.11 13.13
CA ARG A 380 -4.70 -17.30 12.62
C ARG A 380 -5.30 -17.88 11.35
N ASN A 381 -4.50 -18.08 10.30
CA ASN A 381 -5.04 -18.51 9.01
C ASN A 381 -5.58 -19.94 9.04
N LEU A 382 -4.85 -20.86 9.69
CA LEU A 382 -5.21 -22.27 9.72
C LEU A 382 -6.18 -22.63 10.84
N CYS A 383 -6.03 -22.06 12.04
CA CYS A 383 -6.72 -22.54 13.24
C CYS A 383 -7.82 -21.62 13.80
N ASP A 384 -7.95 -20.36 13.35
CA ASP A 384 -9.10 -19.55 13.75
C ASP A 384 -10.40 -20.22 13.23
N THR A 385 -11.44 -20.22 14.07
CA THR A 385 -12.73 -20.87 13.77
C THR A 385 -13.49 -20.20 12.63
N ASN A 386 -13.23 -18.91 12.41
CA ASN A 386 -13.76 -18.14 11.29
C ASN A 386 -12.81 -18.10 10.08
N ARG A 387 -11.83 -19.01 10.03
CA ARG A 387 -10.86 -19.19 8.93
C ARG A 387 -10.89 -20.65 8.47
N ARG A 388 -9.74 -21.30 8.31
CA ARG A 388 -9.69 -22.70 7.84
C ARG A 388 -10.08 -23.72 8.92
N ASN A 389 -10.09 -23.32 10.19
CA ASN A 389 -10.59 -24.11 11.32
C ASN A 389 -10.10 -25.58 11.37
N ILE A 390 -8.81 -25.84 11.10
CA ILE A 390 -8.28 -27.21 10.97
C ILE A 390 -7.96 -27.89 12.31
N LEU A 391 -8.12 -27.18 13.43
CA LEU A 391 -7.51 -27.57 14.70
C LEU A 391 -8.03 -28.92 15.22
N GLU A 392 -9.33 -29.17 15.09
CA GLU A 392 -9.94 -30.45 15.45
C GLU A 392 -9.51 -31.59 14.52
N THR A 393 -9.41 -31.34 13.21
CA THR A 393 -8.91 -32.32 12.24
C THR A 393 -7.49 -32.79 12.60
N VAL A 394 -6.61 -31.85 12.95
CA VAL A 394 -5.23 -32.15 13.37
C VAL A 394 -5.23 -32.93 14.69
N ALA A 395 -6.02 -32.51 15.68
CA ALA A 395 -6.10 -33.18 16.98
C ALA A 395 -6.58 -34.64 16.86
N ASN A 396 -7.55 -34.91 15.98
CA ASN A 396 -8.05 -36.26 15.71
C ASN A 396 -6.98 -37.13 15.03
N LYS A 397 -6.22 -36.59 14.07
CA LYS A 397 -5.08 -37.28 13.43
C LYS A 397 -3.91 -37.51 14.40
N MET A 398 -3.81 -36.73 15.47
CA MET A 398 -2.87 -36.93 16.58
C MET A 398 -3.40 -37.88 17.66
N GLU A 399 -4.61 -38.41 17.52
CA GLU A 399 -5.28 -39.29 18.50
C GLU A 399 -5.43 -38.64 19.89
N LEU A 400 -5.66 -37.32 19.93
CA LEU A 400 -5.89 -36.59 21.19
C LEU A 400 -7.36 -36.74 21.65
N ASP A 401 -7.58 -36.72 22.97
CA ASP A 401 -8.94 -36.69 23.53
C ASP A 401 -9.57 -35.30 23.34
N THR A 402 -10.38 -35.15 22.30
CA THR A 402 -11.07 -33.90 21.94
C THR A 402 -12.37 -33.64 22.72
N ARG A 403 -12.81 -34.58 23.57
CA ARG A 403 -14.11 -34.52 24.27
C ARG A 403 -14.13 -33.50 25.41
N THR A 404 -12.96 -33.14 25.94
CA THR A 404 -12.83 -32.24 27.09
C THR A 404 -11.72 -31.22 26.86
N THR A 405 -11.96 -29.97 27.24
CA THR A 405 -10.97 -28.89 27.16
C THR A 405 -9.79 -29.09 28.11
N SER A 406 -9.97 -29.81 29.22
CA SER A 406 -8.90 -30.05 30.20
C SER A 406 -7.80 -30.99 29.71
N SER A 407 -8.00 -31.71 28.60
CA SER A 407 -6.93 -32.50 27.96
C SER A 407 -5.88 -31.63 27.25
N LEU A 408 -6.19 -30.34 27.08
CA LEU A 408 -5.40 -29.34 26.36
C LEU A 408 -5.13 -29.75 24.91
N TRP A 409 -6.08 -30.45 24.28
CA TRP A 409 -5.92 -30.94 22.92
C TRP A 409 -5.74 -29.80 21.91
N LYS A 410 -6.41 -28.66 22.13
CA LYS A 410 -6.29 -27.46 21.27
C LYS A 410 -4.87 -26.92 21.31
N ASP A 411 -4.30 -26.76 22.50
CA ASP A 411 -2.95 -26.26 22.72
C ASP A 411 -1.91 -27.17 22.05
N LYS A 412 -2.03 -28.48 22.27
CA LYS A 412 -1.14 -29.49 21.65
C LYS A 412 -1.20 -29.44 20.12
N ALA A 413 -2.40 -29.49 19.55
CA ALA A 413 -2.57 -29.45 18.09
C ALA A 413 -2.08 -28.11 17.51
N LEU A 414 -2.34 -26.99 18.18
CA LEU A 414 -1.94 -25.66 17.72
C LEU A 414 -0.42 -25.51 17.64
N VAL A 415 0.31 -26.07 18.60
CA VAL A 415 1.79 -26.12 18.58
C VAL A 415 2.29 -26.92 17.37
N GLU A 416 1.75 -28.10 17.12
CA GLU A 416 2.18 -28.95 15.99
C GLU A 416 1.84 -28.31 14.63
N VAL A 417 0.71 -27.60 14.49
CA VAL A 417 0.40 -26.83 13.27
C VAL A 417 1.45 -25.74 13.03
N ASN A 418 1.84 -24.99 14.07
CA ASN A 418 2.87 -23.96 13.94
C ASN A 418 4.24 -24.56 13.60
N LEU A 419 4.56 -25.73 14.15
CA LEU A 419 5.77 -26.48 13.83
C LEU A 419 5.77 -26.95 12.36
N ALA A 420 4.64 -27.45 11.84
CA ALA A 420 4.48 -27.79 10.43
C ALA A 420 4.77 -26.60 9.51
N VAL A 421 4.21 -25.44 9.83
CA VAL A 421 4.40 -24.20 9.04
C VAL A 421 5.89 -23.82 9.01
N LEU A 422 6.53 -23.72 10.18
CA LEU A 422 7.96 -23.38 10.26
C LEU A 422 8.83 -24.37 9.48
N HIS A 423 8.64 -25.66 9.72
CA HIS A 423 9.39 -26.72 9.06
C HIS A 423 9.26 -26.66 7.54
N SER A 424 8.04 -26.46 7.04
CA SER A 424 7.74 -26.46 5.61
C SER A 424 8.37 -25.29 4.86
N PHE A 425 8.38 -24.11 5.48
CA PHE A 425 9.07 -22.93 4.94
C PHE A 425 10.59 -23.11 4.98
N GLN A 426 11.13 -23.55 6.12
CA GLN A 426 12.58 -23.70 6.33
C GLN A 426 13.20 -24.76 5.42
N THR A 427 12.58 -25.93 5.29
CA THR A 427 13.05 -27.02 4.40
C THR A 427 13.08 -26.63 2.93
N ARG A 428 12.30 -25.62 2.54
CA ARG A 428 12.25 -25.05 1.18
C ARG A 428 13.09 -23.77 1.03
N ASN A 429 13.85 -23.40 2.06
CA ASN A 429 14.66 -22.17 2.11
C ASN A 429 13.83 -20.89 1.88
N ILE A 430 12.60 -20.86 2.38
CA ILE A 430 11.71 -19.70 2.31
C ILE A 430 11.76 -18.95 3.64
N THR A 431 11.96 -17.63 3.58
CA THR A 431 12.07 -16.78 4.77
C THR A 431 10.77 -16.81 5.58
N ILE A 432 10.90 -17.20 6.84
CA ILE A 432 9.85 -17.13 7.87
C ILE A 432 10.52 -16.90 9.22
N LEU A 433 9.79 -16.34 10.18
CA LEU A 433 10.28 -16.14 11.54
C LEU A 433 9.35 -16.79 12.56
N ASP A 434 9.91 -17.43 13.59
CA ASP A 434 9.11 -17.87 14.75
C ASP A 434 8.80 -16.68 15.68
N HIS A 435 7.78 -16.85 16.51
CA HIS A 435 7.27 -15.77 17.36
C HIS A 435 8.16 -15.46 18.57
N HIS A 436 9.01 -16.38 19.03
CA HIS A 436 9.99 -16.10 20.09
C HIS A 436 11.08 -15.19 19.56
N THR A 437 11.70 -15.55 18.43
CA THR A 437 12.73 -14.72 17.78
C THR A 437 12.17 -13.37 17.34
N ALA A 438 10.93 -13.32 16.84
CA ALA A 438 10.27 -12.06 16.51
C ALA A 438 10.11 -11.14 17.73
N SER A 439 9.70 -11.70 18.87
CA SER A 439 9.52 -10.97 20.13
C SER A 439 10.86 -10.44 20.68
N GLU A 440 11.92 -11.25 20.66
CA GLU A 440 13.26 -10.81 21.06
C GLU A 440 13.80 -9.68 20.16
N ASN A 441 13.61 -9.82 18.85
CA ASN A 441 13.99 -8.79 17.89
C ASN A 441 13.19 -7.49 18.10
N PHE A 442 11.91 -7.59 18.45
CA PHE A 442 11.11 -6.43 18.78
C PHE A 442 11.60 -5.74 20.05
N MET A 443 11.97 -6.47 21.10
CA MET A 443 12.53 -5.87 22.32
C MET A 443 13.84 -5.13 22.05
N LYS A 444 14.74 -5.69 21.21
CA LYS A 444 15.95 -4.97 20.75
C LYS A 444 15.60 -3.69 20.00
N HIS A 445 14.57 -3.73 19.14
CA HIS A 445 14.08 -2.53 18.47
C HIS A 445 13.56 -1.51 19.49
N PHE A 446 12.67 -1.91 20.40
CA PHE A 446 12.10 -1.05 21.44
C PHE A 446 13.18 -0.36 22.29
N GLU A 447 14.21 -1.09 22.72
CA GLU A 447 15.35 -0.53 23.46
C GLU A 447 16.13 0.50 22.64
N ASN A 448 16.40 0.21 21.37
CA ASN A 448 17.11 1.12 20.48
C ASN A 448 16.30 2.40 20.22
N GLU A 449 15.00 2.28 19.96
CA GLU A 449 14.10 3.40 19.73
C GLU A 449 13.97 4.30 20.96
N SER A 450 13.87 3.68 22.13
CA SER A 450 13.86 4.38 23.42
C SER A 450 15.12 5.21 23.64
N LYS A 451 16.29 4.69 23.24
CA LYS A 451 17.57 5.43 23.33
C LYS A 451 17.72 6.51 22.27
N ILE A 452 17.31 6.24 21.03
CA ILE A 452 17.58 7.11 19.87
C ILE A 452 16.57 8.25 19.75
N ARG A 453 15.29 7.99 20.06
CA ARG A 453 14.20 8.97 19.90
C ARG A 453 13.25 9.08 21.09
N ASN A 454 13.63 8.53 22.25
CA ASN A 454 12.90 8.63 23.51
C ASN A 454 11.49 8.03 23.48
N GLY A 455 11.26 6.98 22.70
CA GLY A 455 10.01 6.23 22.74
C GLY A 455 9.79 5.34 21.53
N CYS A 456 8.81 4.46 21.65
CA CYS A 456 8.43 3.50 20.61
C CYS A 456 6.93 3.19 20.76
N PRO A 457 6.05 3.75 19.89
CA PRO A 457 4.62 3.44 19.98
C PRO A 457 4.41 1.95 19.76
N ALA A 458 3.69 1.29 20.66
CA ALA A 458 3.42 -0.14 20.55
C ALA A 458 2.04 -0.49 21.11
N ASP A 459 1.30 -1.27 20.33
CA ASP A 459 0.00 -1.81 20.71
C ASP A 459 0.22 -3.21 21.30
N TRP A 460 0.24 -3.32 22.63
CA TRP A 460 0.55 -4.58 23.33
C TRP A 460 -0.33 -5.74 22.85
N ILE A 461 -1.61 -5.47 22.54
CA ILE A 461 -2.60 -6.47 22.09
C ILE A 461 -2.19 -7.11 20.76
N TRP A 462 -1.50 -6.35 19.90
CA TRP A 462 -1.02 -6.82 18.59
C TRP A 462 0.42 -7.33 18.61
N ILE A 463 1.25 -6.79 19.51
CA ILE A 463 2.66 -7.18 19.62
C ILE A 463 2.81 -8.54 20.29
N VAL A 464 1.96 -8.88 21.27
CA VAL A 464 2.00 -10.19 21.92
C VAL A 464 1.50 -11.27 20.94
N PRO A 465 2.29 -12.32 20.68
CA PRO A 465 1.87 -13.39 19.77
C PRO A 465 0.63 -14.15 20.26
N PRO A 466 -0.20 -14.69 19.34
CA PRO A 466 -1.44 -15.39 19.68
C PRO A 466 -1.23 -16.80 20.25
N LEU A 467 0.02 -17.27 20.30
CA LEU A 467 0.44 -18.52 20.91
C LEU A 467 1.58 -18.21 21.87
N SER A 468 1.60 -18.87 23.03
CA SER A 468 2.74 -18.80 23.95
C SER A 468 3.03 -17.39 24.48
N GLY A 469 2.00 -16.56 24.68
CA GLY A 469 2.15 -15.14 25.02
C GLY A 469 3.14 -14.85 26.16
N SER A 470 2.88 -15.36 27.37
CA SER A 470 3.70 -15.08 28.56
C SER A 470 5.10 -15.72 28.57
N VAL A 471 5.41 -16.61 27.62
CA VAL A 471 6.78 -17.12 27.41
C VAL A 471 7.53 -16.33 26.34
N THR A 472 7.02 -15.17 25.95
CA THR A 472 7.71 -14.19 25.12
C THR A 472 8.06 -12.94 25.93
N PRO A 473 9.19 -12.27 25.66
CA PRO A 473 9.62 -11.11 26.45
C PRO A 473 8.71 -9.88 26.27
N VAL A 474 7.94 -9.81 25.18
CA VAL A 474 7.04 -8.68 24.91
C VAL A 474 5.81 -8.68 25.82
N TYR A 475 5.40 -9.84 26.33
CA TYR A 475 4.30 -9.94 27.29
C TYR A 475 4.59 -9.17 28.58
N HIS A 476 5.86 -9.22 29.02
CA HIS A 476 6.32 -8.65 30.28
C HIS A 476 6.70 -7.16 30.20
N GLN A 477 6.56 -6.54 29.02
CA GLN A 477 6.91 -5.15 28.79
C GLN A 477 5.66 -4.27 28.75
N GLU A 478 5.62 -3.22 29.58
CA GLU A 478 4.62 -2.16 29.41
C GLU A 478 4.92 -1.34 28.15
N PHE A 479 3.89 -1.10 27.34
CA PHE A 479 3.97 -0.25 26.15
C PHE A 479 3.01 0.92 26.25
N SER A 480 3.43 2.04 25.68
CA SER A 480 2.60 3.22 25.42
C SER A 480 2.06 3.16 23.99
N LEU A 481 0.74 3.24 23.84
CA LEU A 481 0.09 3.31 22.53
C LEU A 481 -0.22 4.77 22.18
N TYR A 482 0.32 5.22 21.05
CA TYR A 482 0.03 6.51 20.44
C TYR A 482 0.34 6.45 18.94
N TYR A 483 -0.18 7.40 18.18
CA TYR A 483 -0.03 7.44 16.72
C TYR A 483 0.83 8.64 16.31
N LEU A 484 1.78 8.39 15.42
CA LEU A 484 2.70 9.38 14.86
C LEU A 484 2.49 9.47 13.35
N ARG A 485 2.88 10.59 12.74
CA ARG A 485 3.05 10.72 11.28
C ARG A 485 4.54 10.66 10.92
N PRO A 486 4.92 10.14 9.74
CA PRO A 486 4.09 9.44 8.75
C PRO A 486 3.49 8.13 9.28
N SER A 487 2.42 7.62 8.66
CA SER A 487 1.72 6.40 9.11
C SER A 487 1.13 5.58 7.96
N PHE A 488 0.72 4.35 8.29
CA PHE A 488 -0.20 3.55 7.48
C PHE A 488 -1.56 3.49 8.16
N ASP A 489 -2.59 3.99 7.48
CA ASP A 489 -3.94 4.09 8.03
C ASP A 489 -4.90 3.15 7.28
N TYR A 490 -5.95 2.70 7.95
CA TYR A 490 -7.01 1.93 7.29
C TYR A 490 -7.88 2.82 6.41
N GLN A 491 -8.50 2.25 5.39
CA GLN A 491 -9.43 2.92 4.48
C GLN A 491 -10.69 2.09 4.33
N HIS A 492 -11.79 2.73 3.95
CA HIS A 492 -13.00 1.99 3.57
C HIS A 492 -12.70 1.04 2.41
N PRO A 493 -13.22 -0.20 2.41
CA PRO A 493 -13.08 -1.10 1.27
C PRO A 493 -13.56 -0.41 -0.01
N ALA A 494 -12.74 -0.41 -1.06
CA ALA A 494 -12.98 0.41 -2.25
C ALA A 494 -14.35 0.12 -2.89
N TRP A 495 -14.75 -1.15 -2.96
CA TRP A 495 -16.06 -1.55 -3.52
C TRP A 495 -17.28 -1.08 -2.73
N LYS A 496 -17.11 -0.63 -1.48
CA LYS A 496 -18.21 -0.10 -0.65
C LYS A 496 -18.44 1.39 -0.85
N VAL A 497 -17.44 2.10 -1.38
CA VAL A 497 -17.45 3.57 -1.50
C VAL A 497 -17.25 4.07 -2.93
N HIS A 498 -16.92 3.17 -3.86
CA HIS A 498 -16.75 3.50 -5.28
C HIS A 498 -18.10 3.86 -5.91
N VAL A 499 -18.14 4.96 -6.65
CA VAL A 499 -19.31 5.38 -7.43
C VAL A 499 -19.09 4.92 -8.88
N TRP A 500 -19.92 4.00 -9.36
CA TRP A 500 -19.77 3.41 -10.70
C TRP A 500 -20.05 4.44 -11.81
N GLU A 501 -19.39 4.33 -12.97
CA GLU A 501 -19.63 5.26 -14.10
C GLU A 501 -21.10 5.36 -14.50
N LYS A 502 -21.85 4.27 -14.42
CA LYS A 502 -23.29 4.23 -14.73
C LYS A 502 -24.15 5.01 -13.73
N GLU A 503 -23.71 5.10 -12.48
CA GLU A 503 -24.44 5.76 -11.39
C GLU A 503 -24.11 7.24 -11.28
N ARG A 504 -22.98 7.68 -11.86
CA ARG A 504 -22.55 9.09 -11.91
C ARG A 504 -23.46 9.99 -12.78
N GLY A 505 -24.57 9.46 -13.30
CA GLY A 505 -25.35 10.07 -14.37
C GLY A 505 -24.52 10.13 -15.66
N GLU A 506 -25.11 10.53 -16.79
CA GLU A 506 -24.34 10.76 -18.02
C GLU A 506 -23.27 11.85 -17.78
N ILE A 507 -22.08 11.44 -17.37
CA ILE A 507 -20.87 12.23 -17.60
C ILE A 507 -20.77 12.30 -19.12
N LYS A 508 -21.05 13.50 -19.65
CA LYS A 508 -21.06 13.83 -21.08
C LYS A 508 -20.09 12.94 -21.85
N PRO A 509 -20.51 12.32 -22.97
CA PRO A 509 -19.68 11.38 -23.69
C PRO A 509 -18.31 12.01 -23.89
N ARG A 510 -17.25 11.30 -23.48
CA ARG A 510 -15.86 11.59 -23.83
C ARG A 510 -15.88 12.20 -25.23
N ARG A 511 -15.44 13.45 -25.39
CA ARG A 511 -15.34 14.10 -26.70
C ARG A 511 -14.62 13.09 -27.60
N LYS A 512 -15.36 12.47 -28.53
CA LYS A 512 -14.77 11.60 -29.54
C LYS A 512 -13.84 12.51 -30.32
N PHE A 513 -12.54 12.45 -30.03
CA PHE A 513 -11.57 13.22 -30.75
C PHE A 513 -11.65 12.79 -32.21
N ASN A 514 -11.94 13.75 -33.08
CA ASN A 514 -11.97 13.50 -34.51
C ASN A 514 -10.59 12.95 -34.93
N PHE A 515 -10.52 11.98 -35.85
CA PHE A 515 -9.27 11.45 -36.37
C PHE A 515 -8.29 12.56 -36.79
N LYS A 516 -8.80 13.70 -37.29
CA LYS A 516 -8.01 14.91 -37.57
C LYS A 516 -7.34 15.54 -36.34
N GLN A 517 -7.99 15.53 -35.18
CA GLN A 517 -7.43 16.05 -33.92
C GLN A 517 -6.38 15.09 -33.34
N ILE A 518 -6.61 13.78 -33.43
CA ILE A 518 -5.62 12.77 -33.04
C ILE A 518 -4.40 12.86 -33.96
N ALA A 519 -4.60 12.94 -35.28
CA ALA A 519 -3.51 13.14 -36.23
C ALA A 519 -2.73 14.44 -35.95
N ARG A 520 -3.41 15.54 -35.62
CA ARG A 520 -2.75 16.80 -35.22
C ARG A 520 -1.99 16.66 -33.91
N ALA A 521 -2.52 15.95 -32.92
CA ALA A 521 -1.84 15.70 -31.66
C ALA A 521 -0.61 14.81 -31.88
N VAL A 522 -0.72 13.75 -32.68
CA VAL A 522 0.38 12.84 -33.05
C VAL A 522 1.47 13.60 -33.83
N ILE A 523 1.09 14.45 -34.79
CA ILE A 523 2.03 15.31 -35.53
C ILE A 523 2.69 16.30 -34.57
N PHE A 524 1.92 16.93 -33.67
CA PHE A 524 2.46 17.90 -32.71
C PHE A 524 3.42 17.23 -31.70
N THR A 525 3.07 16.06 -31.17
CA THR A 525 3.94 15.27 -30.30
C THR A 525 5.15 14.74 -31.06
N SER A 526 5.00 14.35 -32.33
CA SER A 526 6.13 13.97 -33.19
C SER A 526 7.06 15.15 -33.45
N ILE A 527 6.54 16.35 -33.69
CA ILE A 527 7.33 17.58 -33.85
C ILE A 527 8.04 17.94 -32.54
N LEU A 528 7.35 17.86 -31.39
CA LEU A 528 7.96 18.10 -30.08
C LEU A 528 9.02 17.07 -29.74
N TYR A 529 8.76 15.79 -30.01
CA TYR A 529 9.71 14.70 -29.84
C TYR A 529 10.93 14.86 -30.76
N THR A 530 10.71 15.21 -32.03
CA THR A 530 11.78 15.48 -33.00
C THR A 530 12.59 16.72 -32.59
N ARG A 531 11.94 17.79 -32.11
CA ARG A 531 12.63 18.96 -31.55
C ARG A 531 13.42 18.63 -30.30
N ALA A 532 12.87 17.84 -29.39
CA ALA A 532 13.55 17.41 -28.17
C ALA A 532 14.76 16.51 -28.47
N LEU A 533 14.64 15.60 -29.45
CA LEU A 533 15.76 14.77 -29.93
C LEU A 533 16.81 15.61 -30.66
N SER A 534 16.42 16.59 -31.48
CA SER A 534 17.35 17.45 -32.24
C SER A 534 18.26 18.31 -31.36
N LYS A 535 17.87 18.53 -30.09
CA LYS A 535 18.69 19.24 -29.10
C LYS A 535 19.69 18.33 -28.38
N ARG A 536 19.56 17.00 -28.51
CA ARG A 536 20.48 16.04 -27.90
C ARG A 536 21.65 15.79 -28.85
N ILE A 537 22.83 15.55 -28.28
CA ILE A 537 24.02 15.18 -29.06
C ILE A 537 23.73 13.83 -29.75
N LYS A 538 23.97 13.76 -31.06
CA LYS A 538 23.83 12.53 -31.85
C LYS A 538 24.93 11.54 -31.44
N ALA A 539 24.54 10.32 -31.12
CA ALA A 539 25.45 9.23 -30.78
C ALA A 539 25.21 8.05 -31.72
N THR A 540 26.19 7.75 -32.56
CA THR A 540 26.10 6.65 -33.52
C THR A 540 26.83 5.44 -32.98
N ILE A 541 26.14 4.31 -32.88
CA ILE A 541 26.65 3.03 -32.38
C ILE A 541 26.78 2.09 -33.58
N LEU A 542 27.99 1.68 -33.90
CA LEU A 542 28.26 0.68 -34.93
C LEU A 542 28.55 -0.67 -34.28
N TYR A 543 28.04 -1.75 -34.87
CA TYR A 543 28.38 -3.10 -34.42
C TYR A 543 28.94 -3.99 -35.52
N ALA A 544 29.90 -4.83 -35.14
CA ALA A 544 30.36 -5.96 -35.93
C ALA A 544 30.23 -7.23 -35.08
N THR A 545 29.61 -8.25 -35.65
CA THR A 545 29.33 -9.51 -34.97
C THR A 545 29.25 -10.65 -35.96
N GLU A 546 29.71 -11.82 -35.55
CA GLU A 546 29.54 -13.07 -36.29
C GLU A 546 28.48 -13.96 -35.64
N THR A 547 28.45 -14.01 -34.29
CA THR A 547 27.54 -14.84 -33.50
C THR A 547 26.35 -14.09 -32.92
N GLY A 548 26.20 -12.79 -33.19
CA GLY A 548 25.10 -11.94 -32.72
C GLY A 548 25.32 -11.25 -31.36
N LYS A 549 26.34 -11.64 -30.58
CA LYS A 549 26.57 -11.08 -29.23
C LYS A 549 26.82 -9.57 -29.22
N SER A 550 27.65 -9.06 -30.13
CA SER A 550 27.98 -7.63 -30.20
C SER A 550 26.80 -6.79 -30.68
N GLU A 551 25.92 -7.36 -31.50
CA GLU A 551 24.65 -6.72 -31.87
C GLU A 551 23.72 -6.58 -30.66
N ILE A 552 23.61 -7.61 -29.82
CA ILE A 552 22.84 -7.55 -28.57
C ILE A 552 23.39 -6.45 -27.65
N TYR A 553 24.71 -6.40 -27.46
CA TYR A 553 25.33 -5.34 -26.65
C TYR A 553 25.14 -3.95 -27.24
N ALA A 554 25.20 -3.79 -28.57
CA ALA A 554 24.93 -2.53 -29.22
C ALA A 554 23.47 -2.07 -29.00
N LYS A 555 22.49 -2.99 -29.08
CA LYS A 555 21.08 -2.69 -28.77
C LYS A 555 20.88 -2.27 -27.32
N GLN A 556 21.49 -2.98 -26.37
CA GLN A 556 21.46 -2.60 -24.94
C GLN A 556 22.10 -1.23 -24.69
N LEU A 557 23.22 -0.95 -25.36
CA LEU A 557 23.88 0.36 -25.29
C LEU A 557 23.00 1.47 -25.88
N THR A 558 22.24 1.15 -26.94
CA THR A 558 21.28 2.07 -27.56
C THR A 558 20.19 2.48 -26.60
N GLU A 559 19.61 1.51 -25.88
CA GLU A 559 18.58 1.75 -24.86
C GLU A 559 19.13 2.60 -23.71
N LEU A 560 20.30 2.22 -23.18
CA LEU A 560 20.92 2.90 -22.05
C LEU A 560 21.32 4.34 -22.38
N MET A 561 21.88 4.57 -23.58
CA MET A 561 22.28 5.91 -24.01
C MET A 561 21.11 6.75 -24.58
N GLY A 562 20.00 6.13 -24.99
CA GLY A 562 18.81 6.82 -25.52
C GLY A 562 18.15 7.79 -24.53
N HIS A 563 18.41 7.62 -23.22
CA HIS A 563 17.96 8.56 -22.19
C HIS A 563 18.64 9.93 -22.27
N ALA A 564 19.90 10.00 -22.72
CA ALA A 564 20.73 11.21 -22.73
C ALA A 564 21.12 11.69 -24.14
N PHE A 565 21.23 10.78 -25.10
CA PHE A 565 21.69 11.05 -26.47
C PHE A 565 20.61 10.71 -27.51
N HIS A 566 20.70 11.30 -28.69
CA HIS A 566 19.96 10.79 -29.85
C HIS A 566 20.75 9.64 -30.46
N THR A 567 20.44 8.41 -30.03
CA THR A 567 21.18 7.20 -30.41
C THR A 567 20.68 6.62 -31.73
N GLN A 568 21.62 6.18 -32.57
CA GLN A 568 21.32 5.44 -33.79
C GLN A 568 22.28 4.25 -33.89
N THR A 569 21.78 3.09 -34.31
CA THR A 569 22.55 1.85 -34.30
C THR A 569 22.55 1.21 -35.66
N TYR A 570 23.74 0.91 -36.18
CA TYR A 570 23.94 0.38 -37.52
C TYR A 570 24.90 -0.82 -37.50
N CYS A 571 24.65 -1.79 -38.39
CA CYS A 571 25.66 -2.77 -38.72
C CYS A 571 26.83 -2.06 -39.42
N MET A 572 28.06 -2.43 -39.10
CA MET A 572 29.25 -1.81 -39.70
C MET A 572 29.32 -1.99 -41.22
N ALA A 573 28.79 -3.09 -41.75
CA ALA A 573 28.75 -3.36 -43.20
C ALA A 573 27.81 -2.40 -43.96
N ASP A 574 26.74 -1.95 -43.29
CA ASP A 574 25.68 -1.12 -43.89
C ASP A 574 25.91 0.38 -43.67
N TYR A 575 26.93 0.74 -42.88
CA TYR A 575 27.18 2.12 -42.51
C TYR A 575 28.12 2.81 -43.52
N ASP A 576 27.65 3.94 -44.06
CA ASP A 576 28.41 4.77 -44.98
C ASP A 576 29.53 5.53 -44.26
N ILE A 577 30.77 5.09 -44.48
CA ILE A 577 31.97 5.62 -43.83
C ILE A 577 32.20 7.12 -44.09
N SER A 578 31.72 7.65 -45.22
CA SER A 578 31.85 9.08 -45.50
C SER A 578 31.14 9.96 -44.45
N LYS A 579 30.18 9.40 -43.73
CA LYS A 579 29.43 10.09 -42.66
C LYS A 579 30.18 10.17 -41.33
N ILE A 580 31.23 9.39 -41.13
CA ILE A 580 31.97 9.34 -39.86
C ILE A 580 32.54 10.72 -39.49
N GLU A 581 33.02 11.49 -40.47
CA GLU A 581 33.58 12.83 -40.25
C GLU A 581 32.55 13.84 -39.71
N HIS A 582 31.26 13.54 -39.86
CA HIS A 582 30.14 14.35 -39.41
C HIS A 582 29.48 13.81 -38.14
N GLU A 583 29.97 12.71 -37.57
CA GLU A 583 29.44 12.15 -36.33
C GLU A 583 29.97 12.90 -35.10
N SER A 584 29.06 13.27 -34.19
CA SER A 584 29.42 13.98 -32.95
C SER A 584 29.99 13.04 -31.88
N LEU A 585 29.48 11.81 -31.82
CA LEU A 585 29.93 10.75 -30.92
C LEU A 585 29.78 9.40 -31.64
N LEU A 586 30.87 8.64 -31.76
CA LEU A 586 30.90 7.33 -32.39
C LEU A 586 31.31 6.26 -31.38
N LEU A 587 30.49 5.23 -31.24
CA LEU A 587 30.72 4.06 -30.41
C LEU A 587 30.80 2.84 -31.30
N VAL A 588 31.82 2.01 -31.13
CA VAL A 588 31.98 0.78 -31.93
C VAL A 588 32.01 -0.41 -31.00
N VAL A 589 31.07 -1.34 -31.22
CA VAL A 589 30.89 -2.59 -30.46
C VAL A 589 31.23 -3.76 -31.38
N ALA A 590 32.45 -4.28 -31.27
CA ALA A 590 32.92 -5.36 -32.13
C ALA A 590 33.39 -6.56 -31.30
N SER A 591 33.05 -7.77 -31.76
CA SER A 591 33.65 -9.01 -31.26
C SER A 591 34.94 -9.28 -32.02
N THR A 592 35.95 -9.86 -31.39
CA THR A 592 37.14 -10.36 -32.11
C THR A 592 37.21 -11.87 -32.05
N PHE A 593 37.81 -12.49 -33.06
CA PHE A 593 38.20 -13.89 -33.00
C PHE A 593 39.34 -14.09 -31.98
N GLY A 594 39.59 -15.34 -31.57
CA GLY A 594 40.65 -15.68 -30.62
C GLY A 594 42.05 -15.21 -31.02
N ASN A 595 42.27 -14.92 -32.32
CA ASN A 595 43.52 -14.39 -32.88
C ASN A 595 43.52 -12.85 -33.01
N GLY A 596 42.42 -12.16 -32.67
CA GLY A 596 42.28 -10.71 -32.75
C GLY A 596 41.65 -10.17 -34.04
N ASP A 597 41.29 -11.04 -34.99
CA ASP A 597 40.66 -10.64 -36.25
C ASP A 597 39.23 -10.11 -36.03
N PRO A 598 38.78 -9.11 -36.82
CA PRO A 598 37.41 -8.60 -36.76
C PRO A 598 36.42 -9.59 -37.42
N PRO A 599 35.11 -9.50 -37.12
CA PRO A 599 34.07 -10.29 -37.78
C PRO A 599 33.92 -9.88 -39.24
N GLU A 600 33.33 -10.74 -40.09
CA GLU A 600 33.16 -10.50 -41.53
C GLU A 600 32.45 -9.16 -41.83
N ASN A 601 31.38 -8.83 -41.09
CA ASN A 601 30.68 -7.54 -41.21
C ASN A 601 31.44 -6.33 -40.61
N GLY A 602 32.61 -6.57 -40.02
CA GLY A 602 33.57 -5.59 -39.52
C GLY A 602 34.85 -5.48 -40.37
N GLU A 603 35.03 -6.32 -41.41
CA GLU A 603 36.21 -6.35 -42.29
C GLU A 603 36.31 -5.16 -43.26
N SER A 604 35.37 -4.21 -43.20
CA SER A 604 35.42 -3.00 -44.02
C SER A 604 36.78 -2.32 -43.87
N ARG A 605 37.56 -2.31 -44.97
CA ARG A 605 38.89 -1.70 -45.16
C ARG A 605 38.98 -0.21 -44.76
N ALA A 606 37.87 0.38 -44.36
CA ALA A 606 37.70 1.80 -44.13
C ALA A 606 37.96 2.24 -42.68
N LEU A 607 37.65 1.43 -41.65
CA LEU A 607 38.01 1.77 -40.25
C LEU A 607 39.52 1.70 -40.00
N SER A 608 40.23 0.77 -40.65
CA SER A 608 41.69 0.68 -40.59
C SER A 608 42.38 1.88 -41.26
N ARG A 609 41.73 2.50 -42.26
CA ARG A 609 42.15 3.78 -42.85
C ARG A 609 41.86 4.97 -41.93
N TYR A 610 40.72 5.01 -41.25
CA TYR A 610 40.36 6.08 -40.32
C TYR A 610 41.38 6.23 -39.17
N ARG A 611 41.95 5.10 -38.71
CA ARG A 611 43.02 5.07 -37.68
C ARG A 611 44.33 5.74 -38.13
N LYS A 612 44.53 5.97 -39.43
CA LYS A 612 45.78 6.52 -40.00
C LYS A 612 45.72 8.00 -40.37
N THR A 613 44.55 8.67 -40.39
CA THR A 613 44.44 9.96 -41.08
C THR A 613 43.91 11.18 -40.31
N HIS A 614 43.32 11.11 -39.09
CA HIS A 614 42.79 12.35 -38.48
C HIS A 614 42.90 12.47 -36.95
N THR A 615 43.25 13.70 -36.52
CA THR A 615 43.44 14.19 -35.14
C THR A 615 42.39 15.23 -34.71
N THR A 616 41.19 15.26 -35.29
CA THR A 616 40.22 16.34 -35.03
C THR A 616 38.78 15.87 -34.83
N GLY A 617 38.17 16.30 -33.72
CA GLY A 617 36.72 16.48 -33.54
C GLY A 617 35.92 15.28 -33.00
N VAL A 618 36.15 14.06 -33.49
CA VAL A 618 35.29 12.90 -33.16
C VAL A 618 35.80 12.19 -31.90
N ARG A 619 34.97 12.11 -30.85
CA ARG A 619 35.25 11.19 -29.72
C ARG A 619 34.82 9.78 -30.13
N CYS A 620 35.81 8.96 -30.50
CA CYS A 620 35.60 7.54 -30.80
C CYS A 620 35.91 6.70 -29.56
N ILE A 621 34.94 5.92 -29.10
CA ILE A 621 35.16 4.90 -28.05
C ILE A 621 35.00 3.53 -28.71
N LEU A 622 36.08 2.76 -28.74
CA LEU A 622 36.11 1.40 -29.27
C LEU A 622 36.03 0.41 -28.11
N CYS A 623 34.95 -0.35 -28.03
CA CYS A 623 34.78 -1.43 -27.07
C CYS A 623 34.96 -2.77 -27.80
N LEU A 624 36.12 -3.41 -27.61
CA LEU A 624 36.42 -4.73 -28.13
C LEU A 624 36.08 -5.79 -27.08
N PHE A 625 35.23 -6.75 -27.44
CA PHE A 625 34.90 -7.88 -26.59
C PHE A 625 35.58 -9.14 -27.13
N ASN A 626 36.53 -9.70 -26.37
CA ASN A 626 37.16 -10.97 -26.69
C ASN A 626 36.26 -12.12 -26.19
N ALA A 627 36.05 -13.14 -27.03
CA ALA A 627 35.16 -14.27 -26.73
C ALA A 627 35.66 -15.22 -25.62
N ASN A 628 36.82 -14.96 -25.01
CA ASN A 628 37.50 -15.87 -24.08
C ASN A 628 37.70 -15.34 -22.64
N TYR A 629 36.69 -14.76 -22.01
CA TYR A 629 36.64 -14.69 -20.54
C TYR A 629 35.23 -15.06 -20.05
N LYS A 630 35.15 -16.19 -19.34
CA LYS A 630 33.97 -16.66 -18.60
C LYS A 630 33.82 -15.92 -17.29
#